data_AF-A0A2R5LDK1-F1
#
_entry.id   AF-A0A2R5LDK1-F1
#
_cell.length_a   1.000
_cell.length_b   1.000
_cell.length_c   1.000
_cell.angle_alpha   90.00
_cell.angle_beta   90.00
_cell.angle_gamma   90.00
#
_symmetry.space_group_name_H-M   'P 1'
#
loop_
_entity.id
_entity.type
_entity.pdbx_description
1 polymer ?
#
loop_
_entity_poly.entity_id
_entity_poly.type
_entity_poly.pdbx_seq_one_letter_code
_entity_poly.pdbx_strand_id
1 'polypeptide(L)'
;MASVERAALEESLVQYEQQLLAVQLALQGAGEDQAGDLVELQRNLEEVIALTKASLHTSSPSSSTSAHEGPTTNDIDTEFAKFQDEISQLTTTEGTAHVDNAPGEEGDPAADDSHSRELSQLIEQLEGSQVRVPFSRDWAHTDYHNAVVLSVDSDSIRGIDNISVTVMFTHPQSAAMKPCSFFLEGHCKFSAEQCRFSHGYPVHLSDLREYFEPDFATLRQGSLCLVKNASDGLWQQAAVVEWDSGSEVCEAANLVVRMSHSGKTARVKLQDAIPLPDQGGASDSETDDDCDDGDVTDSCGVVANDDEDDDDVPLVIWVPAENAGQPLGSWERHTRGIASKLMEKMGYVWGQGLGIRGNGRTEPVEAVVLPQGKSLDKCMELREKNMTQDSVKIQRKMLRQKEKAEAKLEAGYQKAVAEKSVFDFLNDQIFTKKHGKVHDKPDSKCKSRPKGQDLKDKSDKGLSVESLQVTEGIRKAEREISRLNQSLLRNKDKDRVMHSRVKQKIEEQHKLINQLKSRERHIHSEQQHRKGNDKLRIF
;
A
#
# COMPACT_ATOMS: atom_id res chain seq x y z
N MET A 1 -4.82 -16.74 -34.46
CA MET A 1 -5.75 -15.95 -33.63
C MET A 1 -6.21 -14.69 -34.37
N ALA A 2 -5.30 -13.87 -34.90
CA ALA A 2 -5.64 -12.65 -35.67
C ALA A 2 -6.64 -12.85 -36.84
N SER A 3 -6.55 -13.96 -37.60
CA SER A 3 -7.49 -14.22 -38.70
C SER A 3 -8.92 -14.55 -38.25
N VAL A 4 -9.10 -15.06 -37.02
CA VAL A 4 -10.42 -15.39 -36.47
C VAL A 4 -11.06 -14.15 -35.89
N GLU A 5 -10.28 -13.31 -35.21
CA GLU A 5 -10.72 -12.01 -34.69
C GLU A 5 -11.13 -11.06 -35.82
N ARG A 6 -10.38 -11.04 -36.93
CA ARG A 6 -10.73 -10.25 -38.11
C ARG A 6 -12.06 -10.68 -38.74
N ALA A 7 -12.28 -11.98 -38.90
CA ALA A 7 -13.54 -12.49 -39.45
C ALA A 7 -14.73 -12.17 -38.53
N ALA A 8 -14.54 -12.23 -37.21
CA ALA A 8 -15.55 -11.83 -36.24
C ALA A 8 -15.86 -10.33 -36.30
N LEU A 9 -14.84 -9.48 -36.51
CA LEU A 9 -15.03 -8.04 -36.70
C LEU A 9 -15.78 -7.72 -38.00
N GLU A 10 -15.43 -8.37 -39.11
CA GLU A 10 -16.15 -8.25 -40.38
C GLU A 10 -17.63 -8.68 -40.26
N GLU A 11 -17.92 -9.76 -39.54
CA GLU A 11 -19.29 -10.20 -39.26
C GLU A 11 -20.06 -9.18 -38.42
N SER A 12 -19.43 -8.64 -37.37
CA SER A 12 -20.05 -7.60 -36.53
C SER A 12 -20.33 -6.30 -37.28
N LEU A 13 -19.45 -5.90 -38.19
CA LEU A 13 -19.62 -4.72 -39.04
C LEU A 13 -20.86 -4.87 -39.93
N VAL A 14 -21.03 -6.03 -40.56
CA VAL A 14 -22.23 -6.33 -41.38
C VAL A 14 -23.51 -6.26 -40.54
N GLN A 15 -23.45 -6.71 -39.28
CA GLN A 15 -24.60 -6.61 -38.37
C GLN A 15 -24.92 -5.16 -38.00
N TYR A 16 -23.92 -4.32 -37.72
CA TYR A 16 -24.14 -2.89 -37.42
C TYR A 16 -24.68 -2.12 -38.63
N GLU A 17 -24.21 -2.41 -39.84
CA GLU A 17 -24.73 -1.79 -41.07
C GLU A 17 -26.20 -2.17 -41.32
N GLN A 18 -26.60 -3.42 -41.02
CA GLN A 18 -28.00 -3.85 -41.10
C GLN A 18 -28.88 -3.15 -40.06
N GLN A 19 -28.37 -2.97 -38.83
CA GLN A 19 -29.08 -2.24 -37.77
C GLN A 19 -29.25 -0.77 -38.13
N LEU A 20 -28.24 -0.14 -38.73
CA LEU A 20 -28.30 1.25 -39.20
C LEU A 20 -29.41 1.42 -40.26
N LEU A 21 -29.49 0.50 -41.23
CA LEU A 21 -30.56 0.52 -42.24
C LEU A 21 -31.95 0.35 -41.62
N ALA A 22 -32.09 -0.52 -40.62
CA ALA A 22 -33.36 -0.71 -39.90
C ALA A 22 -33.78 0.56 -39.13
N VAL A 23 -32.84 1.26 -38.51
CA VAL A 23 -33.09 2.53 -37.81
C VAL A 23 -33.44 3.65 -38.79
N GLN A 24 -32.78 3.73 -39.94
CA GLN A 24 -33.12 4.70 -40.99
C GLN A 24 -34.53 4.47 -41.58
N LEU A 25 -34.95 3.20 -41.73
CA LEU A 25 -36.32 2.87 -42.13
C LEU A 25 -37.34 3.20 -41.03
N ALA A 26 -36.99 2.99 -39.76
CA ALA A 26 -37.84 3.35 -38.62
C ALA A 26 -38.02 4.88 -38.52
N LEU A 27 -36.97 5.66 -38.79
CA LEU A 27 -37.02 7.12 -38.84
C LEU A 27 -37.96 7.66 -39.91
N GLN A 28 -38.11 6.97 -41.05
CA GLN A 28 -39.06 7.36 -42.09
C GLN A 28 -40.53 7.17 -41.67
N GLY A 29 -40.81 6.36 -40.64
CA GLY A 29 -42.17 6.04 -40.17
C GLY A 29 -42.48 6.43 -38.73
N ALA A 30 -41.54 7.05 -38.00
CA ALA A 30 -41.68 7.37 -36.58
C ALA A 30 -42.35 8.73 -36.32
N GLY A 31 -43.06 8.84 -35.19
CA GLY A 31 -43.62 10.09 -34.68
C GLY A 31 -42.58 10.95 -33.94
N GLU A 32 -42.88 12.23 -33.71
CA GLU A 32 -41.95 13.25 -33.15
C GLU A 32 -41.30 12.82 -31.82
N ASP A 33 -42.01 12.08 -30.96
CA ASP A 33 -41.50 11.65 -29.65
C ASP A 33 -40.44 10.54 -29.71
N GLN A 34 -40.43 9.72 -30.77
CA GLN A 34 -39.46 8.61 -30.95
C GLN A 34 -38.35 8.96 -31.95
N ALA A 35 -38.50 10.06 -32.67
CA ALA A 35 -37.52 10.52 -33.66
C ALA A 35 -36.19 10.91 -33.00
N GLY A 36 -36.23 11.52 -31.81
CA GLY A 36 -35.02 11.91 -31.05
C GLY A 36 -34.13 10.71 -30.71
N ASP A 37 -34.71 9.69 -30.08
CA ASP A 37 -33.99 8.47 -29.67
C ASP A 37 -33.43 7.70 -30.87
N LEU A 38 -34.17 7.67 -31.99
CA LEU A 38 -33.73 7.00 -33.21
C LEU A 38 -32.60 7.75 -33.93
N VAL A 39 -32.58 9.10 -33.85
CA VAL A 39 -31.46 9.92 -34.36
C VAL A 39 -30.21 9.73 -33.51
N GLU A 40 -30.35 9.67 -32.19
CA GLU A 40 -29.22 9.38 -31.29
C GLU A 40 -28.66 7.97 -31.55
N LEU A 41 -29.54 6.98 -31.69
CA LEU A 41 -29.15 5.61 -32.03
C LEU A 41 -28.45 5.53 -33.40
N GLN A 42 -28.92 6.31 -34.39
CA GLN A 42 -28.26 6.40 -35.69
C GLN A 42 -26.82 6.92 -35.55
N ARG A 43 -26.62 8.04 -34.83
CA ARG A 43 -25.29 8.63 -34.61
C ARG A 43 -24.35 7.64 -33.92
N ASN A 44 -24.84 6.95 -32.90
CA ASN A 44 -24.05 5.99 -32.14
C ASN A 44 -23.67 4.77 -33.00
N LEU A 45 -24.56 4.27 -33.86
CA LEU A 45 -24.25 3.18 -34.80
C LEU A 45 -23.24 3.59 -35.88
N GLU A 46 -23.32 4.82 -36.41
CA GLU A 46 -22.36 5.36 -37.37
C GLU A 46 -20.94 5.45 -36.76
N GLU A 47 -20.84 5.88 -35.50
CA GLU A 47 -19.58 5.95 -34.74
C GLU A 47 -18.96 4.55 -34.52
N VAL A 48 -19.77 3.56 -34.12
CA VAL A 48 -19.31 2.18 -33.93
C VAL A 48 -18.84 1.56 -35.25
N ILE A 49 -19.52 1.81 -36.36
CA ILE A 49 -19.12 1.36 -37.70
C ILE A 49 -17.78 1.98 -38.11
N ALA A 50 -17.56 3.27 -37.82
CA ALA A 50 -16.30 3.95 -38.11
C ALA A 50 -15.13 3.35 -37.30
N LEU A 51 -15.32 3.13 -36.00
CA LEU A 51 -14.31 2.54 -35.12
C LEU A 51 -13.96 1.10 -35.51
N THR A 52 -14.96 0.28 -35.84
CA THR A 52 -14.75 -1.11 -36.29
C THR A 52 -14.05 -1.18 -37.65
N LYS A 53 -14.36 -0.27 -38.58
CA LYS A 53 -13.63 -0.12 -39.86
C LYS A 53 -12.18 0.29 -39.63
N ALA A 54 -11.91 1.25 -38.74
CA ALA A 54 -10.55 1.68 -38.41
C ALA A 54 -9.71 0.52 -37.82
N SER A 55 -10.30 -0.27 -36.91
CA SER A 55 -9.65 -1.45 -36.34
C SER A 55 -9.36 -2.56 -37.36
N LEU A 56 -10.14 -2.64 -38.45
CA LEU A 56 -9.88 -3.57 -39.56
C LEU A 56 -8.70 -3.13 -40.41
N HIS A 57 -8.55 -1.82 -40.66
CA HIS A 57 -7.45 -1.27 -41.44
C HIS A 57 -6.09 -1.41 -40.75
N THR A 58 -6.03 -1.24 -39.41
CA THR A 58 -4.80 -1.45 -38.63
C THR A 58 -4.37 -2.92 -38.55
N SER A 59 -5.30 -3.86 -38.78
CA SER A 59 -5.04 -5.31 -38.75
C SER A 59 -4.54 -5.91 -40.07
N SER A 60 -4.35 -5.12 -41.13
CA SER A 60 -3.89 -5.61 -42.43
C SER A 60 -2.36 -5.69 -42.52
N PRO A 61 -1.75 -6.86 -42.76
CA PRO A 61 -0.30 -6.97 -42.98
C PRO A 61 0.03 -6.57 -44.42
N SER A 62 0.62 -5.39 -44.62
CA SER A 62 1.18 -4.99 -45.91
C SER A 62 2.49 -5.72 -46.20
N SER A 63 2.45 -6.64 -47.16
CA SER A 63 3.60 -7.16 -47.90
C SER A 63 3.93 -6.22 -49.07
N SER A 64 5.09 -5.55 -49.01
CA SER A 64 5.83 -5.16 -50.20
C SER A 64 7.33 -5.06 -49.89
N THR A 65 8.09 -6.05 -50.36
CA THR A 65 9.54 -6.04 -50.43
C THR A 65 10.01 -5.35 -51.71
N SER A 66 10.86 -4.31 -51.59
CA SER A 66 11.95 -4.06 -52.54
C SER A 66 13.01 -3.18 -51.88
N ALA A 67 14.26 -3.61 -52.03
CA ALA A 67 15.46 -3.11 -51.37
C ALA A 67 15.81 -1.65 -51.68
N HIS A 68 16.22 -0.88 -50.66
CA HIS A 68 17.47 -0.09 -50.62
C HIS A 68 17.70 0.48 -49.20
N GLU A 69 18.94 0.87 -48.94
CA GLU A 69 19.63 1.14 -47.67
C GLU A 69 18.97 2.20 -46.75
N GLY A 70 19.17 2.08 -45.43
CA GLY A 70 18.62 2.98 -44.39
C GLY A 70 19.27 4.38 -44.32
N PRO A 71 18.88 5.27 -43.37
CA PRO A 71 18.07 5.06 -42.17
C PRO A 71 16.76 5.88 -42.12
N THR A 72 15.68 5.30 -41.61
CA THR A 72 14.38 5.98 -41.43
C THR A 72 14.16 6.34 -39.95
N THR A 73 14.47 7.59 -39.58
CA THR A 73 14.02 8.21 -38.32
C THR A 73 12.82 9.15 -38.52
N ASN A 74 12.27 9.23 -39.73
CA ASN A 74 11.30 10.28 -40.08
C ASN A 74 9.83 9.80 -40.18
N ASP A 75 9.53 8.53 -39.87
CA ASP A 75 8.14 8.03 -39.98
C ASP A 75 7.33 8.36 -38.73
N ILE A 76 7.95 8.19 -37.55
CA ILE A 76 7.31 8.51 -36.26
C ILE A 76 7.17 10.03 -36.08
N ASP A 77 8.18 10.80 -36.49
CA ASP A 77 8.14 12.26 -36.41
C ASP A 77 7.11 12.87 -37.39
N THR A 78 6.88 12.22 -38.54
CA THR A 78 5.86 12.67 -39.49
C THR A 78 4.45 12.24 -39.09
N GLU A 79 4.28 11.07 -38.46
CA GLU A 79 3.01 10.69 -37.82
C GLU A 79 2.70 11.55 -36.60
N PHE A 80 3.71 11.90 -35.79
CA PHE A 80 3.55 12.78 -34.63
C PHE A 80 3.22 14.21 -35.03
N ALA A 81 3.82 14.71 -36.11
CA ALA A 81 3.45 16.00 -36.70
C ALA A 81 2.01 16.00 -37.23
N LYS A 82 1.57 14.93 -37.90
CA LYS A 82 0.18 14.78 -38.36
C LYS A 82 -0.80 14.70 -37.19
N PHE A 83 -0.43 14.02 -36.11
CA PHE A 83 -1.24 13.94 -34.89
C PHE A 83 -1.35 15.29 -34.17
N GLN A 84 -0.26 16.06 -34.12
CA GLN A 84 -0.28 17.45 -33.61
C GLN A 84 -1.11 18.37 -34.49
N ASP A 85 -1.06 18.20 -35.81
CA ASP A 85 -1.89 18.94 -36.76
C ASP A 85 -3.39 18.57 -36.65
N GLU A 86 -3.70 17.32 -36.30
CA GLU A 86 -5.07 16.84 -36.11
C GLU A 86 -5.67 17.34 -34.77
N ILE A 87 -4.86 17.33 -33.69
CA ILE A 87 -5.26 17.92 -32.39
C ILE A 87 -5.48 19.43 -32.52
N SER A 88 -4.61 20.13 -33.27
CA SER A 88 -4.76 21.58 -33.47
C SER A 88 -5.92 21.93 -34.41
N GLN A 89 -6.29 21.06 -35.35
CA GLN A 89 -7.51 21.21 -36.15
C GLN A 89 -8.79 20.96 -35.34
N LEU A 90 -8.75 20.02 -34.39
CA LEU A 90 -9.86 19.79 -33.47
C LEU A 90 -10.06 20.94 -32.47
N THR A 91 -9.00 21.69 -32.15
CA THR A 91 -9.13 22.91 -31.32
C THR A 91 -9.51 24.16 -32.13
N THR A 92 -9.41 24.14 -33.47
CA THR A 92 -9.80 25.29 -34.32
C THR A 92 -11.21 25.21 -34.92
N THR A 93 -11.93 24.09 -34.77
CA THR A 93 -13.32 23.97 -35.24
C THR A 93 -14.37 24.49 -34.27
N GLU A 94 -13.96 25.06 -33.13
CA GLU A 94 -14.75 26.02 -32.35
C GLU A 94 -14.00 27.37 -32.28
N GLY A 95 -14.00 28.11 -33.40
CA GLY A 95 -13.67 29.54 -33.43
C GLY A 95 -12.43 29.95 -34.23
N THR A 96 -12.64 30.21 -35.52
CA THR A 96 -11.83 31.05 -36.42
C THR A 96 -11.68 32.48 -35.82
N ALA A 97 -10.60 33.28 -35.93
CA ALA A 97 -9.38 33.25 -36.74
C ALA A 97 -8.31 34.24 -36.21
N HIS A 98 -7.05 33.95 -36.57
CA HIS A 98 -5.90 34.84 -36.85
C HIS A 98 -5.24 35.73 -35.77
N VAL A 99 -3.97 35.38 -35.52
CA VAL A 99 -2.90 36.12 -34.85
C VAL A 99 -2.49 37.35 -35.67
N ASP A 100 -2.23 38.48 -35.00
CA ASP A 100 -1.01 39.29 -35.22
C ASP A 100 -0.77 40.32 -34.09
N ASN A 101 0.41 40.20 -33.46
CA ASN A 101 1.25 41.17 -32.74
C ASN A 101 0.70 42.01 -31.55
N ALA A 102 1.45 41.95 -30.45
CA ALA A 102 1.39 42.77 -29.22
C ALA A 102 1.47 44.31 -29.46
N PRO A 103 1.30 45.21 -28.45
CA PRO A 103 1.06 45.06 -27.00
C PRO A 103 -0.07 45.95 -26.41
N GLY A 104 -0.52 45.68 -25.18
CA GLY A 104 -1.21 46.67 -24.31
C GLY A 104 -2.62 46.31 -23.83
N GLU A 105 -2.70 46.12 -22.51
CA GLU A 105 -3.77 46.46 -21.55
C GLU A 105 -5.28 46.25 -21.85
N GLU A 106 -5.88 45.52 -20.90
CA GLU A 106 -7.24 45.59 -20.32
C GLU A 106 -8.48 45.06 -21.08
N GLY A 107 -9.11 44.03 -20.49
CA GLY A 107 -10.56 43.78 -20.57
C GLY A 107 -11.02 42.31 -20.73
N ASP A 108 -11.36 41.68 -19.61
CA ASP A 108 -12.12 40.43 -19.32
C ASP A 108 -13.07 39.84 -20.41
N PRO A 109 -13.32 38.49 -20.42
CA PRO A 109 -14.47 37.95 -19.66
C PRO A 109 -14.31 36.53 -19.04
N ALA A 110 -14.25 36.47 -17.71
CA ALA A 110 -15.33 36.00 -16.83
C ALA A 110 -15.87 34.53 -16.85
N ALA A 111 -15.09 33.49 -17.20
CA ALA A 111 -15.53 32.11 -16.90
C ALA A 111 -14.44 31.11 -16.42
N ASP A 112 -13.15 31.38 -16.66
CA ASP A 112 -12.03 30.56 -16.16
C ASP A 112 -11.30 31.20 -14.94
N ASP A 113 -11.79 32.37 -14.53
CA ASP A 113 -11.17 33.20 -13.49
C ASP A 113 -11.66 32.82 -12.09
N SER A 114 -12.77 32.09 -11.93
CA SER A 114 -13.26 31.73 -10.58
C SER A 114 -12.35 30.68 -9.95
N HIS A 115 -11.97 29.64 -10.69
CA HIS A 115 -11.15 28.56 -10.14
C HIS A 115 -9.71 28.99 -9.92
N SER A 116 -9.12 29.76 -10.83
CA SER A 116 -7.77 30.30 -10.67
C SER A 116 -7.71 31.36 -9.55
N ARG A 117 -8.71 32.26 -9.41
CA ARG A 117 -8.79 33.19 -8.27
C ARG A 117 -9.08 32.47 -6.95
N GLU A 118 -9.94 31.45 -6.93
CA GLU A 118 -10.18 30.62 -5.75
C GLU A 118 -8.90 29.87 -5.33
N LEU A 119 -8.14 29.33 -6.29
CA LEU A 119 -6.88 28.65 -6.02
C LEU A 119 -5.82 29.64 -5.52
N SER A 120 -5.72 30.83 -6.11
CA SER A 120 -4.83 31.89 -5.62
C SER A 120 -5.21 32.36 -4.21
N GLN A 121 -6.51 32.50 -3.93
CA GLN A 121 -6.99 32.88 -2.60
C GLN A 121 -6.75 31.77 -1.56
N LEU A 122 -6.87 30.50 -1.96
CA LEU A 122 -6.49 29.35 -1.12
C LEU A 122 -4.98 29.27 -0.92
N ILE A 123 -4.17 29.59 -1.93
CA ILE A 123 -2.70 29.65 -1.82
C ILE A 123 -2.29 30.73 -0.82
N GLU A 124 -2.87 31.93 -0.88
CA GLU A 124 -2.64 33.00 0.11
C GLU A 124 -3.09 32.59 1.53
N GLN A 125 -4.13 31.77 1.65
CA GLN A 125 -4.56 31.21 2.95
C GLN A 125 -3.67 30.06 3.43
N LEU A 126 -3.00 29.35 2.53
CA LEU A 126 -2.03 28.31 2.87
C LEU A 126 -0.73 28.92 3.38
N GLU A 127 -0.36 30.13 2.94
CA GLU A 127 0.76 30.88 3.51
C GLU A 127 0.51 31.19 5.00
N GLY A 128 1.46 30.80 5.85
CA GLY A 128 1.33 30.93 7.31
C GLY A 128 0.51 29.81 7.98
N SER A 129 -0.03 28.85 7.22
CA SER A 129 -0.68 27.67 7.80
C SER A 129 0.34 26.79 8.54
N GLN A 130 -0.11 26.20 9.64
CA GLN A 130 0.68 25.26 10.43
C GLN A 130 0.46 23.86 9.90
N VAL A 131 1.54 23.16 9.57
CA VAL A 131 1.51 21.84 8.94
C VAL A 131 2.56 20.92 9.54
N ARG A 132 2.48 19.63 9.24
CA ARG A 132 3.47 18.64 9.62
C ARG A 132 4.10 18.04 8.37
N VAL A 133 5.42 17.96 8.39
CA VAL A 133 6.24 17.74 7.20
C VAL A 133 7.22 16.58 7.45
N PRO A 134 7.35 15.62 6.52
CA PRO A 134 8.37 14.60 6.59
C PRO A 134 9.76 15.18 6.37
N PHE A 135 10.72 14.82 7.22
CA PHE A 135 12.12 15.18 7.09
C PHE A 135 12.97 13.92 7.22
N SER A 136 13.79 13.64 6.21
CA SER A 136 14.71 12.50 6.22
C SER A 136 16.08 12.96 6.66
N ARG A 137 16.50 12.56 7.87
CA ARG A 137 17.84 12.85 8.40
C ARG A 137 18.90 11.87 7.88
N ASP A 138 18.51 10.60 7.74
CA ASP A 138 19.33 9.49 7.26
C ASP A 138 18.52 8.66 6.24
N TRP A 139 19.20 7.91 5.37
CA TRP A 139 18.61 7.10 4.27
C TRP A 139 17.50 6.10 4.68
N ALA A 140 17.28 5.89 5.98
CA ALA A 140 16.35 4.87 6.50
C ALA A 140 15.22 5.40 7.41
N HIS A 141 15.25 6.66 7.86
CA HIS A 141 14.28 7.19 8.82
C HIS A 141 13.76 8.56 8.40
N THR A 142 12.45 8.64 8.17
CA THR A 142 11.72 9.87 7.86
C THR A 142 10.83 10.22 9.05
N ASP A 143 11.20 11.28 9.76
CA ASP A 143 10.45 11.77 10.91
C ASP A 143 9.55 12.94 10.50
N TYR A 144 8.36 13.01 11.10
CA TYR A 144 7.44 14.10 10.83
C TYR A 144 7.62 15.21 11.87
N HIS A 145 7.89 16.43 11.39
CA HIS A 145 8.07 17.60 12.24
C HIS A 145 7.04 18.68 11.94
N ASN A 146 6.72 19.47 12.96
CA ASN A 146 5.84 20.62 12.80
C ASN A 146 6.59 21.74 12.05
N ALA A 147 5.91 22.37 11.12
CA ALA A 147 6.43 23.42 10.26
C ALA A 147 5.33 24.44 9.94
N VAL A 148 5.74 25.60 9.44
CA VAL A 148 4.86 26.66 8.94
C VAL A 148 5.16 26.86 7.46
N VAL A 149 4.11 27.00 6.66
CA VAL A 149 4.24 27.30 5.23
C VAL A 149 4.72 28.74 5.05
N LEU A 150 5.82 28.93 4.31
CA LEU A 150 6.38 30.25 4.00
C LEU A 150 5.87 30.78 2.65
N SER A 151 5.94 29.97 1.60
CA SER A 151 5.50 30.34 0.26
C SER A 151 5.11 29.09 -0.53
N VAL A 152 4.21 29.25 -1.49
CA VAL A 152 3.79 28.18 -2.40
C VAL A 152 4.36 28.45 -3.79
N ASP A 153 5.22 27.55 -4.27
CA ASP A 153 5.80 27.67 -5.60
C ASP A 153 4.74 27.23 -6.63
N SER A 154 4.12 28.22 -7.27
CA SER A 154 2.96 28.04 -8.14
C SER A 154 3.32 27.90 -9.62
N ASP A 155 4.59 27.73 -9.97
CA ASP A 155 5.06 27.78 -11.37
C ASP A 155 4.71 26.53 -12.21
N SER A 156 4.15 25.47 -11.60
CA SER A 156 3.88 24.18 -12.27
C SER A 156 2.39 23.83 -12.34
N ILE A 157 1.54 24.80 -12.69
CA ILE A 157 0.08 24.63 -12.84
C ILE A 157 -0.26 23.78 -14.08
N ARG A 158 -0.01 22.47 -14.00
CA ARG A 158 -0.62 21.46 -14.88
C ARG A 158 -1.50 20.46 -14.11
N GLY A 159 -1.63 20.62 -12.79
CA GLY A 159 -2.46 19.82 -11.89
C GLY A 159 -2.17 20.12 -10.42
N ILE A 160 -3.17 19.91 -9.54
CA ILE A 160 -3.12 20.14 -8.08
C ILE A 160 -1.99 19.33 -7.41
N ASP A 161 -1.61 18.19 -8.00
CA ASP A 161 -0.61 17.26 -7.47
C ASP A 161 0.85 17.73 -7.63
N ASN A 162 1.10 18.77 -8.43
CA ASN A 162 2.46 19.30 -8.67
C ASN A 162 2.75 20.59 -7.88
N ILE A 163 1.88 20.98 -6.95
CA ILE A 163 2.09 22.15 -6.11
C ILE A 163 3.16 21.82 -5.06
N SER A 164 4.29 22.50 -5.15
CA SER A 164 5.35 22.45 -4.14
C SER A 164 5.23 23.63 -3.20
N VAL A 165 5.33 23.35 -1.91
CA VAL A 165 5.23 24.33 -0.83
C VAL A 165 6.57 24.39 -0.11
N THR A 166 7.08 25.60 0.12
CA THR A 166 8.27 25.83 0.92
C THR A 166 7.88 26.04 2.37
N VAL A 167 8.37 25.18 3.25
CA VAL A 167 8.02 25.17 4.69
C VAL A 167 9.23 25.47 5.58
N MET A 168 8.99 26.03 6.77
CA MET A 168 10.01 26.29 7.79
C MET A 168 9.66 25.56 9.08
N PHE A 169 10.61 24.79 9.62
CA PHE A 169 10.39 24.01 10.83
C PHE A 169 10.25 24.89 12.08
N THR A 170 9.24 24.61 12.90
CA THR A 170 9.01 25.33 14.18
C THR A 170 10.01 24.90 15.26
N HIS A 171 10.42 23.63 15.23
CA HIS A 171 11.29 23.02 16.24
C HIS A 171 12.54 22.43 15.57
N PRO A 172 13.56 23.26 15.23
CA PRO A 172 14.77 22.78 14.57
C PRO A 172 15.58 21.85 15.50
N GLN A 173 15.66 20.56 15.15
CA GLN A 173 16.47 19.57 15.87
C GLN A 173 17.89 19.45 15.29
N SER A 174 18.07 19.81 14.02
CA SER A 174 19.37 19.84 13.35
C SER A 174 19.71 21.25 12.89
N ALA A 175 21.00 21.52 12.69
CA ALA A 175 21.45 22.82 12.18
C ALA A 175 20.93 23.10 10.76
N ALA A 176 20.62 22.06 9.98
CA ALA A 176 20.04 22.18 8.65
C ALA A 176 18.57 22.62 8.67
N MET A 177 17.83 22.35 9.75
CA MET A 177 16.44 22.79 9.93
C MET A 177 16.33 24.23 10.48
N LYS A 178 17.47 24.81 10.89
CA LYS A 178 17.49 26.12 11.55
C LYS A 178 17.28 27.22 10.51
N PRO A 179 16.25 28.06 10.67
CA PRO A 179 15.96 29.11 9.70
C PRO A 179 17.05 30.18 9.67
N CYS A 180 17.37 30.65 8.47
CA CYS A 180 18.35 31.73 8.28
C CYS A 180 17.74 33.08 8.67
N SER A 181 18.33 33.77 9.66
CA SER A 181 17.87 35.10 10.09
C SER A 181 17.99 36.14 8.97
N PHE A 182 19.08 36.12 8.21
CA PHE A 182 19.29 37.05 7.09
C PHE A 182 18.32 36.80 5.92
N PHE A 183 17.83 35.57 5.77
CA PHE A 183 16.82 35.26 4.76
C PHE A 183 15.44 35.78 5.19
N LEU A 184 15.07 35.59 6.47
CA LEU A 184 13.86 36.19 7.04
C LEU A 184 13.86 37.71 6.97
N GLU A 185 15.03 38.33 7.08
CA GLU A 185 15.21 39.78 6.91
C GLU A 185 15.31 40.20 5.43
N GLY A 186 15.43 39.27 4.47
CA GLY A 186 15.53 39.56 3.03
C GLY A 186 16.93 39.97 2.53
N HIS A 187 17.98 39.79 3.34
CA HIS A 187 19.35 40.25 3.06
C HIS A 187 20.32 39.09 2.77
N CYS A 188 19.84 37.86 2.60
CA CYS A 188 20.71 36.71 2.34
C CYS A 188 21.22 36.70 0.90
N LYS A 189 22.55 36.58 0.73
CA LYS A 189 23.22 36.58 -0.58
C LYS A 189 23.49 35.17 -1.14
N PHE A 190 23.22 34.13 -0.36
CA PHE A 190 23.49 32.74 -0.71
C PHE A 190 22.23 32.08 -1.28
N SER A 191 22.38 31.10 -2.17
CA SER A 191 21.24 30.28 -2.61
C SER A 191 20.77 29.34 -1.49
N ALA A 192 19.55 28.81 -1.62
CA ALA A 192 18.95 27.91 -0.62
C ALA A 192 19.84 26.70 -0.27
N GLU A 193 20.62 26.21 -1.23
CA GLU A 193 21.51 25.04 -1.06
C GLU A 193 22.90 25.40 -0.51
N GLN A 194 23.35 26.64 -0.67
CA GLN A 194 24.71 27.08 -0.27
C GLN A 194 24.72 27.81 1.08
N CYS A 195 23.55 28.15 1.61
CA CYS A 195 23.42 28.80 2.89
C CYS A 195 23.65 27.79 4.04
N ARG A 196 24.31 28.24 5.11
CA ARG A 196 24.57 27.41 6.31
C ARG A 196 23.31 27.08 7.11
N PHE A 197 22.24 27.84 6.89
CA PHE A 197 20.94 27.80 7.55
C PHE A 197 19.84 27.64 6.50
N SER A 198 18.69 27.04 6.84
CA SER A 198 17.64 26.78 5.87
C SER A 198 16.95 28.05 5.39
N HIS A 199 16.72 28.14 4.07
CA HIS A 199 15.81 29.10 3.45
C HIS A 199 14.37 28.56 3.36
N GLY A 200 14.15 27.34 3.83
CA GLY A 200 12.90 26.62 3.70
C GLY A 200 13.17 25.24 3.10
N TYR A 201 12.27 24.30 3.37
CA TYR A 201 12.33 22.94 2.86
C TYR A 201 11.20 22.76 1.83
N PRO A 202 11.50 22.49 0.55
CA PRO A 202 10.47 22.31 -0.47
C PRO A 202 9.82 20.93 -0.33
N VAL A 203 8.50 20.88 -0.25
CA VAL A 203 7.70 19.66 -0.05
C VAL A 203 6.45 19.69 -0.90
N HIS A 204 6.05 18.53 -1.43
CA HIS A 204 4.81 18.42 -2.20
C HIS A 204 3.58 18.55 -1.29
N LEU A 205 2.53 19.20 -1.79
CA LEU A 205 1.27 19.36 -1.04
C LEU A 205 0.72 18.01 -0.54
N SER A 206 0.89 16.93 -1.32
CA SER A 206 0.47 15.56 -0.99
C SER A 206 1.16 14.95 0.22
N ASP A 207 2.35 15.43 0.58
CA ASP A 207 3.14 14.91 1.70
C ASP A 207 2.89 15.65 3.01
N LEU A 208 2.11 16.74 2.98
CA LEU A 208 1.75 17.53 4.15
C LEU A 208 0.72 16.80 5.02
N ARG A 209 0.86 16.93 6.33
CA ARG A 209 -0.09 16.44 7.33
C ARG A 209 -0.60 17.56 8.22
N GLU A 210 -1.71 17.31 8.89
CA GLU A 210 -2.28 18.23 9.89
C GLU A 210 -1.27 18.54 11.01
N TYR A 211 -1.28 19.78 11.48
CA TYR A 211 -0.46 20.21 12.59
C TYR A 211 -0.79 19.43 13.86
N PHE A 212 0.25 19.01 14.59
CA PHE A 212 0.08 18.31 15.84
C PHE A 212 0.32 19.25 17.02
N GLU A 213 -0.76 19.59 17.71
CA GLU A 213 -0.71 20.32 18.97
C GLU A 213 -0.26 19.37 20.09
N PRO A 214 0.85 19.67 20.78
CA PRO A 214 1.32 18.84 21.86
C PRO A 214 0.40 18.91 23.09
N ASP A 215 -0.07 17.76 23.57
CA ASP A 215 -0.91 17.68 24.76
C ASP A 215 -0.08 17.77 26.05
N PHE A 216 -0.13 18.93 26.70
CA PHE A 216 0.54 19.19 27.97
C PHE A 216 -0.03 18.40 29.16
N ALA A 217 -1.20 17.77 29.03
CA ALA A 217 -1.77 16.92 30.08
C ALA A 217 -0.99 15.61 30.31
N THR A 218 -0.20 15.19 29.31
CA THR A 218 0.64 13.98 29.37
C THR A 218 1.97 14.19 30.07
N LEU A 219 2.36 15.45 30.32
CA LEU A 219 3.64 15.81 30.87
C LEU A 219 3.68 15.45 32.37
N ARG A 220 4.43 14.42 32.74
CA ARG A 220 4.67 14.00 34.13
C ARG A 220 6.16 13.94 34.42
N GLN A 221 6.51 13.81 35.70
CA GLN A 221 7.88 13.52 36.10
C GLN A 221 8.34 12.22 35.42
N GLY A 222 9.48 12.28 34.73
CA GLY A 222 10.02 11.19 33.92
C GLY A 222 9.60 11.21 32.45
N SER A 223 8.60 12.00 32.05
CA SER A 223 8.15 12.06 30.65
C SER A 223 9.21 12.66 29.72
N LEU A 224 9.28 12.14 28.49
CA LEU A 224 10.13 12.66 27.43
C LEU A 224 9.52 13.93 26.81
N CYS A 225 10.37 14.92 26.59
CA CYS A 225 9.99 16.21 26.02
C CYS A 225 11.11 16.75 25.12
N LEU A 226 10.76 17.57 24.13
CA LEU A 226 11.69 18.39 23.40
C LEU A 226 11.85 19.73 24.09
N VAL A 227 13.10 20.14 24.28
CA VAL A 227 13.45 21.34 25.01
C VAL A 227 14.38 22.19 24.17
N LYS A 228 14.12 23.50 24.13
CA LYS A 228 14.97 24.45 23.42
C LYS A 228 16.23 24.78 24.21
N ASN A 229 17.40 24.55 23.61
CA ASN A 229 18.67 24.99 24.17
C ASN A 229 18.87 26.50 23.98
N ALA A 230 19.22 27.21 25.05
CA ALA A 230 19.48 28.64 25.02
C ALA A 230 20.76 29.01 24.25
N SER A 231 21.77 28.13 24.19
CA SER A 231 23.04 28.37 23.50
C SER A 231 22.89 28.31 21.98
N ASP A 232 22.27 27.24 21.48
CA ASP A 232 22.29 26.91 20.06
C ASP A 232 20.95 27.17 19.38
N GLY A 233 19.88 27.42 20.16
CA GLY A 233 18.51 27.57 19.67
C GLY A 233 17.93 26.29 19.07
N LEU A 234 18.60 25.15 19.26
CA LEU A 234 18.18 23.83 18.78
C LEU A 234 17.31 23.13 19.83
N TRP A 235 16.33 22.37 19.35
CA TRP A 235 15.48 21.53 20.18
C TRP A 235 16.13 20.17 20.35
N GLN A 236 16.22 19.71 21.60
CA GLN A 236 16.79 18.42 21.93
C GLN A 236 15.87 17.64 22.85
N GLN A 237 15.95 16.33 22.78
CA GLN A 237 15.20 15.44 23.66
C GLN A 237 15.74 15.52 25.09
N ALA A 238 14.83 15.61 26.04
CA ALA A 238 15.08 15.69 27.47
C ALA A 238 13.98 14.97 28.25
N ALA A 239 14.28 14.53 29.47
CA ALA A 239 13.30 13.98 30.39
C ALA A 239 12.95 15.00 31.48
N VAL A 240 11.68 15.13 31.85
CA VAL A 240 11.24 16.00 32.94
C VAL A 240 11.71 15.40 34.27
N VAL A 241 12.53 16.12 35.03
CA VAL A 241 13.02 15.66 36.34
C VAL A 241 12.14 16.15 37.47
N GLU A 242 11.77 17.43 37.47
CA GLU A 242 11.01 18.03 38.56
C GLU A 242 10.28 19.28 38.07
N TRP A 243 9.11 19.54 38.65
CA TRP A 243 8.36 20.77 38.45
C TRP A 243 8.76 21.73 39.56
N ASP A 244 9.32 22.88 39.22
CA ASP A 244 9.73 23.86 40.21
C ASP A 244 8.49 24.64 40.67
N SER A 245 7.73 24.08 41.63
CA SER A 245 6.59 24.75 42.27
C SER A 245 7.08 25.69 43.38
N GLY A 246 8.01 26.58 43.03
CA GLY A 246 8.83 27.35 43.96
C GLY A 246 8.76 28.86 43.77
N SER A 247 7.59 29.45 43.49
CA SER A 247 7.31 30.86 43.82
C SER A 247 5.85 31.19 43.63
N GLU A 248 5.22 31.66 44.70
CA GLU A 248 3.83 32.15 44.77
C GLU A 248 3.64 33.51 44.04
N VAL A 249 4.55 33.88 43.14
CA VAL A 249 4.53 35.12 42.38
C VAL A 249 5.05 34.83 40.97
N CYS A 250 4.18 35.04 39.96
CA CYS A 250 4.39 35.00 38.50
C CYS A 250 4.25 33.65 37.78
N GLU A 251 3.04 33.38 37.28
CA GLU A 251 2.55 32.85 35.98
C GLU A 251 3.40 31.95 35.03
N ALA A 252 4.66 31.62 35.30
CA ALA A 252 5.47 30.74 34.46
C ALA A 252 6.04 29.59 35.29
N ALA A 253 5.36 28.44 35.25
CA ALA A 253 5.90 27.19 35.79
C ALA A 253 7.23 26.88 35.07
N ASN A 254 8.33 26.83 35.83
CA ASN A 254 9.63 26.40 35.33
C ASN A 254 9.76 24.90 35.53
N LEU A 255 10.24 24.20 34.50
CA LEU A 255 10.51 22.77 34.55
C LEU A 255 12.01 22.55 34.63
N VAL A 256 12.41 21.62 35.50
CA VAL A 256 13.77 21.09 35.53
C VAL A 256 13.79 19.86 34.64
N VAL A 257 14.53 19.94 33.55
CA VAL A 257 14.64 18.88 32.54
C VAL A 257 16.08 18.38 32.47
N ARG A 258 16.26 17.09 32.27
CA ARG A 258 17.56 16.44 32.04
C ARG A 258 17.71 16.15 30.56
N MET A 259 18.70 16.77 29.92
CA MET A 259 18.97 16.58 28.49
C MET A 259 19.47 15.15 28.23
N SER A 260 18.92 14.46 27.24
CA SER A 260 19.31 13.06 26.95
C SER A 260 20.75 12.94 26.42
N HIS A 261 21.23 13.92 25.64
CA HIS A 261 22.55 13.84 25.01
C HIS A 261 23.71 14.30 25.91
N SER A 262 23.46 15.20 26.86
CA SER A 262 24.51 15.76 27.73
C SER A 262 24.38 15.37 29.20
N GLY A 263 23.25 14.79 29.61
CA GLY A 263 22.94 14.45 31.00
C GLY A 263 22.79 15.67 31.93
N LYS A 264 22.98 16.89 31.43
CA LYS A 264 22.91 18.12 32.23
C LYS A 264 21.45 18.46 32.52
N THR A 265 21.20 18.93 33.74
CA THR A 265 19.91 19.49 34.13
C THR A 265 19.85 20.96 33.78
N ALA A 266 18.77 21.38 33.13
CA ALA A 266 18.51 22.77 32.76
C ALA A 266 17.13 23.20 33.26
N ARG A 267 17.01 24.47 33.64
CA ARG A 267 15.73 25.10 34.00
C ARG A 267 15.15 25.75 32.75
N VAL A 268 13.98 25.30 32.32
CA VAL A 268 13.32 25.78 31.09
C VAL A 268 11.87 26.12 31.37
N LYS A 269 11.36 27.16 30.72
CA LYS A 269 9.96 27.58 30.84
C LYS A 269 9.04 26.58 30.15
N LEU A 270 7.80 26.45 30.61
CA LEU A 270 6.80 25.56 30.00
C LEU A 270 6.58 25.81 28.50
N GLN A 271 6.65 27.07 28.04
CA GLN A 271 6.55 27.45 26.62
C GLN A 271 7.70 26.92 25.73
N ASP A 272 8.84 26.59 26.33
CA ASP A 272 10.06 26.14 25.64
C ASP A 272 10.26 24.61 25.80
N ALA A 273 9.21 23.91 26.26
CA ALA A 273 9.17 22.46 26.43
C ALA A 273 7.94 21.89 25.70
N ILE A 274 8.15 20.86 24.88
CA ILE A 274 7.09 20.20 24.10
C ILE A 274 7.03 18.73 24.53
N PRO A 275 5.92 18.24 25.10
CA PRO A 275 5.78 16.82 25.38
C PRO A 275 5.90 16.02 24.09
N LEU A 276 6.74 14.98 24.11
CA LEU A 276 6.72 13.96 23.09
C LEU A 276 5.75 12.88 23.59
N PRO A 277 4.75 12.46 22.79
CA PRO A 277 3.97 11.30 23.15
C PRO A 277 4.93 10.13 23.33
N ASP A 278 4.74 9.37 24.41
CA ASP A 278 5.47 8.14 24.69
C ASP A 278 5.19 7.15 23.55
N GLN A 279 5.97 7.27 22.48
CA GLN A 279 6.09 6.25 21.46
C GLN A 279 6.77 5.08 22.19
N GLY A 280 5.96 4.16 22.73
CA GLY A 280 6.40 2.97 23.45
C GLY A 280 7.43 2.18 22.66
N GLY A 281 8.69 2.58 22.83
CA GLY A 281 9.83 2.18 22.04
C GLY A 281 11.02 2.17 22.97
N ALA A 282 11.23 0.99 23.56
CA ALA A 282 12.41 0.63 24.32
C ALA A 282 13.68 1.11 23.61
N SER A 283 14.33 2.10 24.20
CA SER A 283 15.74 2.37 24.05
C SER A 283 16.25 2.74 25.43
N ASP A 284 16.35 1.73 26.28
CA ASP A 284 17.25 1.73 27.43
C ASP A 284 18.43 0.82 27.09
N SER A 285 19.61 1.31 27.44
CA SER A 285 20.86 0.60 27.32
C SER A 285 21.44 0.63 28.71
N GLU A 286 20.91 -0.20 29.60
CA GLU A 286 21.48 -0.40 30.92
C GLU A 286 21.53 -1.91 31.20
N THR A 287 22.75 -2.42 31.30
CA THR A 287 23.05 -3.70 31.94
C THR A 287 22.71 -3.60 33.42
N ASP A 288 21.86 -4.49 33.93
CA ASP A 288 21.96 -5.06 35.28
C ASP A 288 21.26 -6.43 35.31
N ASP A 289 22.00 -7.43 35.78
CA ASP A 289 21.52 -8.76 36.13
C ASP A 289 20.44 -8.67 37.21
N ASP A 290 19.25 -9.23 36.96
CA ASP A 290 18.59 -10.09 37.94
C ASP A 290 17.50 -10.94 37.27
N CYS A 291 17.47 -12.20 37.68
CA CYS A 291 16.57 -13.23 37.23
C CYS A 291 15.23 -13.14 37.97
N ASP A 292 14.11 -13.01 37.23
CA ASP A 292 12.83 -13.58 37.68
C ASP A 292 11.90 -13.92 36.52
N ASP A 293 11.29 -15.08 36.69
CA ASP A 293 10.37 -15.79 35.82
C ASP A 293 8.99 -15.11 35.83
N GLY A 294 8.38 -14.89 34.66
CA GLY A 294 7.09 -14.19 34.61
C GLY A 294 6.52 -13.96 33.21
N ASP A 295 5.92 -15.00 32.64
CA ASP A 295 5.02 -15.00 31.48
C ASP A 295 4.01 -13.82 31.49
N VAL A 296 4.09 -12.95 30.47
CA VAL A 296 2.94 -12.14 30.00
C VAL A 296 2.88 -12.05 28.47
N THR A 297 2.22 -13.05 27.91
CA THR A 297 1.49 -13.07 26.63
C THR A 297 0.62 -11.83 26.31
N ASP A 298 0.83 -11.17 25.15
CA ASP A 298 -0.22 -10.72 24.18
C ASP A 298 0.45 -10.25 22.85
N SER A 299 0.39 -11.01 21.75
CA SER A 299 -0.64 -11.03 20.70
C SER A 299 -0.44 -10.01 19.55
N CYS A 300 0.46 -10.36 18.62
CA CYS A 300 0.21 -10.14 17.20
C CYS A 300 -0.16 -11.49 16.56
N GLY A 301 -1.38 -11.58 16.04
CA GLY A 301 -1.96 -12.80 15.52
C GLY A 301 -1.33 -13.24 14.20
N VAL A 302 -0.21 -13.94 14.28
CA VAL A 302 0.13 -14.95 13.27
C VAL A 302 -0.59 -16.22 13.68
N VAL A 303 -1.50 -16.69 12.83
CA VAL A 303 -2.00 -18.06 12.91
C VAL A 303 -0.80 -18.99 12.74
N ALA A 304 -0.26 -19.43 13.87
CA ALA A 304 0.62 -20.58 13.97
C ALA A 304 -0.09 -21.75 13.29
N ASN A 305 0.42 -22.11 12.11
CA ASN A 305 0.28 -23.48 11.68
C ASN A 305 1.38 -24.22 12.42
N ASP A 306 0.94 -25.22 13.16
CA ASP A 306 1.66 -26.10 14.05
C ASP A 306 2.50 -27.09 13.22
N ASP A 307 3.55 -26.57 12.57
CA ASP A 307 4.63 -27.35 11.94
C ASP A 307 5.93 -27.00 12.70
N GLU A 308 6.00 -27.33 13.99
CA GLU A 308 7.07 -26.94 14.94
C GLU A 308 8.48 -27.49 14.66
N ASP A 309 8.78 -28.10 13.51
CA ASP A 309 10.09 -28.74 13.29
C ASP A 309 10.83 -28.37 11.98
N ASP A 310 10.35 -27.42 11.16
CA ASP A 310 10.89 -27.27 9.79
C ASP A 310 11.33 -25.85 9.34
N ASP A 311 11.31 -24.85 10.22
CA ASP A 311 11.84 -23.48 9.97
C ASP A 311 13.33 -23.30 10.39
N ASP A 312 14.11 -24.37 10.26
CA ASP A 312 15.52 -24.47 10.71
C ASP A 312 16.54 -24.33 9.56
N VAL A 313 16.17 -23.67 8.46
CA VAL A 313 17.07 -23.47 7.32
C VAL A 313 17.47 -21.99 7.22
N PRO A 314 18.75 -21.63 7.40
CA PRO A 314 19.27 -20.31 7.10
C PRO A 314 18.95 -19.99 5.63
N LEU A 315 18.22 -18.90 5.41
CA LEU A 315 17.86 -18.48 4.06
C LEU A 315 19.04 -17.68 3.49
N VAL A 316 19.78 -18.28 2.56
CA VAL A 316 20.77 -17.52 1.77
C VAL A 316 20.00 -16.70 0.75
N ILE A 317 19.71 -15.43 1.09
CA ILE A 317 18.94 -14.52 0.25
C ILE A 317 19.77 -14.06 -0.96
N TRP A 318 21.09 -14.13 -0.87
CA TRP A 318 21.98 -13.73 -1.96
C TRP A 318 23.10 -14.74 -2.20
N VAL A 319 22.94 -15.56 -3.24
CA VAL A 319 24.03 -16.33 -3.84
C VAL A 319 24.38 -15.63 -5.16
N PRO A 320 25.54 -14.98 -5.29
CA PRO A 320 26.00 -14.46 -6.58
C PRO A 320 26.49 -15.61 -7.48
N ALA A 321 25.67 -16.64 -7.70
CA ALA A 321 26.02 -17.77 -8.56
C ALA A 321 26.16 -17.35 -10.04
N GLU A 322 25.58 -16.22 -10.43
CA GLU A 322 25.61 -15.73 -11.81
C GLU A 322 26.78 -14.77 -12.08
N ASN A 323 27.47 -14.29 -11.02
CA ASN A 323 28.56 -13.32 -11.14
C ASN A 323 29.95 -13.87 -10.77
N ALA A 324 30.06 -15.13 -10.32
CA ALA A 324 31.35 -15.77 -10.02
C ALA A 324 32.29 -15.87 -11.24
N GLY A 325 31.80 -15.62 -12.47
CA GLY A 325 32.60 -15.59 -13.69
C GLY A 325 32.68 -14.22 -14.40
N GLN A 326 32.03 -13.18 -13.88
CA GLN A 326 32.10 -11.84 -14.50
C GLN A 326 33.28 -11.05 -13.91
N PRO A 327 34.11 -10.38 -14.73
CA PRO A 327 35.17 -9.53 -14.21
C PRO A 327 34.57 -8.42 -13.34
N LEU A 328 35.15 -8.20 -12.15
CA LEU A 328 34.77 -7.13 -11.23
C LEU A 328 34.78 -5.80 -11.99
N GLY A 329 33.60 -5.18 -12.17
CA GLY A 329 33.43 -3.97 -13.00
C GLY A 329 32.43 -4.10 -14.15
N SER A 330 31.81 -5.27 -14.37
CA SER A 330 30.73 -5.43 -15.36
C SER A 330 29.53 -4.50 -15.14
N TRP A 331 29.25 -4.15 -13.88
CA TRP A 331 28.22 -3.19 -13.49
C TRP A 331 28.48 -1.76 -13.99
N GLU A 332 29.73 -1.42 -14.34
CA GLU A 332 30.08 -0.10 -14.88
C GLU A 332 30.02 -0.03 -16.40
N ARG A 333 29.59 -1.09 -17.11
CA ARG A 333 29.52 -1.15 -18.58
C ARG A 333 28.74 0.02 -19.21
N HIS A 334 27.72 0.51 -18.51
CA HIS A 334 26.87 1.63 -18.95
C HIS A 334 27.22 2.97 -18.27
N THR A 335 28.34 3.03 -17.54
CA THR A 335 28.80 4.24 -16.85
C THR A 335 30.22 4.60 -17.30
N ARG A 336 30.68 5.83 -17.02
CA ARG A 336 32.02 6.32 -17.44
C ARG A 336 33.21 5.69 -16.68
N GLY A 337 32.97 4.59 -15.97
CA GLY A 337 33.98 3.84 -15.20
C GLY A 337 34.55 4.64 -14.02
N ILE A 338 33.71 5.43 -13.34
CA ILE A 338 34.17 6.38 -12.32
C ILE A 338 34.67 5.64 -11.08
N ALA A 339 33.98 4.59 -10.63
CA ALA A 339 34.40 3.86 -9.45
C ALA A 339 35.56 2.91 -9.75
N SER A 340 35.66 2.33 -10.95
CA SER A 340 36.88 1.61 -11.36
C SER A 340 38.12 2.51 -11.30
N LYS A 341 38.01 3.74 -11.81
CA LYS A 341 39.10 4.74 -11.75
C LYS A 341 39.41 5.17 -10.31
N LEU A 342 38.40 5.26 -9.45
CA LEU A 342 38.60 5.59 -8.04
C LEU A 342 39.30 4.43 -7.30
N MET A 343 38.89 3.19 -7.56
CA MET A 343 39.51 1.99 -6.99
C MET A 343 40.98 1.89 -7.42
N GLU A 344 41.28 2.14 -8.70
CA GLU A 344 42.66 2.20 -9.22
C GLU A 344 43.49 3.29 -8.50
N LYS A 345 42.92 4.49 -8.30
CA LYS A 345 43.57 5.57 -7.53
C LYS A 345 43.83 5.20 -6.06
N MET A 346 43.00 4.33 -5.49
CA MET A 346 43.16 3.81 -4.12
C MET A 346 44.05 2.57 -4.05
N GLY A 347 44.67 2.16 -5.17
CA GLY A 347 45.63 1.06 -5.23
C GLY A 347 45.01 -0.32 -5.48
N TYR A 348 43.77 -0.39 -5.98
CA TYR A 348 43.18 -1.64 -6.44
C TYR A 348 43.82 -2.09 -7.75
N VAL A 349 44.32 -3.33 -7.77
CA VAL A 349 44.83 -3.99 -8.98
C VAL A 349 43.79 -4.96 -9.48
N TRP A 350 43.39 -4.84 -10.75
CA TRP A 350 42.40 -5.71 -11.38
C TRP A 350 42.76 -7.19 -11.20
N GLY A 351 41.82 -7.96 -10.65
CA GLY A 351 42.02 -9.40 -10.37
C GLY A 351 42.73 -9.71 -9.04
N GLN A 352 43.18 -8.69 -8.30
CA GLN A 352 43.63 -8.85 -6.91
C GLN A 352 42.61 -8.26 -5.95
N GLY A 353 42.74 -8.58 -4.67
CA GLY A 353 41.91 -8.04 -3.62
C GLY A 353 42.30 -6.61 -3.23
N LEU A 354 41.35 -5.85 -2.69
CA LEU A 354 41.63 -4.53 -2.13
C LEU A 354 42.62 -4.61 -0.95
N GLY A 355 43.66 -3.77 -0.93
CA GLY A 355 44.61 -3.64 0.17
C GLY A 355 46.07 -3.56 -0.28
N ILE A 356 46.96 -3.05 0.60
CA ILE A 356 48.38 -2.78 0.27
C ILE A 356 49.20 -4.00 -0.18
N ARG A 357 48.73 -5.22 0.11
CA ARG A 357 49.35 -6.49 -0.31
C ARG A 357 48.51 -7.27 -1.34
N GLY A 358 47.41 -6.71 -1.83
CA GLY A 358 46.50 -7.42 -2.75
C GLY A 358 45.67 -8.54 -2.10
N ASN A 359 45.65 -8.62 -0.77
CA ASN A 359 45.06 -9.72 0.00
C ASN A 359 43.54 -9.59 0.25
N GLY A 360 42.89 -8.54 -0.27
CA GLY A 360 41.45 -8.37 -0.12
C GLY A 360 40.66 -9.50 -0.77
N ARG A 361 39.36 -9.56 -0.48
CA ARG A 361 38.47 -10.48 -1.19
C ARG A 361 38.20 -9.93 -2.59
N THR A 362 38.38 -10.77 -3.60
CA THR A 362 37.99 -10.50 -5.00
C THR A 362 36.52 -10.82 -5.24
N GLU A 363 35.98 -11.77 -4.49
CA GLU A 363 34.59 -12.21 -4.58
C GLU A 363 33.69 -11.32 -3.72
N PRO A 364 32.52 -10.90 -4.25
CA PRO A 364 31.50 -10.22 -3.47
C PRO A 364 31.08 -11.01 -2.23
N VAL A 365 30.79 -10.30 -1.13
CA VAL A 365 30.44 -10.93 0.14
C VAL A 365 29.00 -11.44 0.12
N GLU A 366 28.81 -12.74 0.36
CA GLU A 366 27.49 -13.37 0.47
C GLU A 366 26.71 -12.85 1.68
N ALA A 367 25.45 -12.46 1.47
CA ALA A 367 24.54 -12.05 2.53
C ALA A 367 23.67 -13.26 2.95
N VAL A 368 23.89 -13.76 4.17
CA VAL A 368 23.12 -14.87 4.76
C VAL A 368 22.16 -14.31 5.81
N VAL A 369 20.86 -14.55 5.65
CA VAL A 369 19.87 -14.16 6.65
C VAL A 369 19.67 -15.31 7.63
N LEU A 370 19.92 -14.99 8.90
CA LEU A 370 19.78 -15.93 10.01
C LEU A 370 18.34 -15.90 10.55
N PRO A 371 17.84 -17.05 11.05
CA PRO A 371 16.53 -17.12 11.68
C PRO A 371 16.46 -16.21 12.92
N GLN A 372 15.35 -15.47 13.05
CA GLN A 372 15.13 -14.53 14.15
C GLN A 372 14.99 -15.28 15.49
N GLY A 373 15.50 -14.68 16.57
CA GLY A 373 15.38 -15.22 17.93
C GLY A 373 16.30 -16.40 18.27
N LYS A 374 17.28 -16.75 17.41
CA LYS A 374 18.24 -17.83 17.66
C LYS A 374 19.65 -17.29 17.92
N SER A 375 20.40 -17.95 18.80
CA SER A 375 21.79 -17.59 19.08
C SER A 375 22.70 -17.86 17.87
N LEU A 376 23.83 -17.16 17.80
CA LEU A 376 24.83 -17.37 16.74
C LEU A 376 25.35 -18.82 16.73
N ASP A 377 25.51 -19.43 17.91
CA ASP A 377 25.91 -20.83 18.05
C ASP A 377 24.90 -21.78 17.42
N LYS A 378 23.59 -21.52 17.63
CA LYS A 378 22.52 -22.30 17.01
C LYS A 378 22.49 -22.12 15.50
N CYS A 379 22.72 -20.90 15.02
CA CYS A 379 22.83 -20.60 13.60
C CYS A 379 24.02 -21.31 12.93
N MET A 380 25.15 -21.43 13.65
CA MET A 380 26.33 -22.16 13.19
C MET A 380 26.07 -23.66 13.12
N GLU A 381 25.42 -24.23 14.15
CA GLU A 381 25.00 -25.64 14.17
C GLU A 381 24.03 -25.96 13.00
N LEU A 382 23.08 -25.07 12.72
CA LEU A 382 22.17 -25.22 11.58
C LEU A 382 22.92 -25.12 10.25
N ARG A 383 23.91 -24.24 10.13
CA ARG A 383 24.73 -24.13 8.92
C ARG A 383 25.54 -25.40 8.67
N GLU A 384 26.12 -25.98 9.72
CA GLU A 384 26.86 -27.24 9.65
C GLU A 384 25.95 -28.42 9.26
N LYS A 385 24.74 -28.49 9.83
CA LYS A 385 23.73 -29.48 9.45
C LYS A 385 23.26 -29.33 8.00
N ASN A 386 23.05 -28.09 7.54
CA ASN A 386 22.61 -27.82 6.17
C ASN A 386 23.70 -28.10 5.12
N MET A 387 24.99 -28.01 5.46
CA MET A 387 26.08 -28.38 4.54
C MET A 387 26.08 -29.90 4.20
N THR A 388 25.43 -30.73 5.03
CA THR A 388 25.27 -32.18 4.79
C THR A 388 24.01 -32.54 4.00
N GLN A 389 23.10 -31.60 3.80
CA GLN A 389 21.84 -31.81 3.08
C GLN A 389 22.02 -31.54 1.57
N ASP A 390 21.39 -32.37 0.73
CA ASP A 390 21.41 -32.22 -0.72
C ASP A 390 20.92 -30.82 -1.15
N SER A 391 21.77 -30.06 -1.85
CA SER A 391 21.47 -28.72 -2.40
C SER A 391 20.16 -28.66 -3.20
N VAL A 392 19.79 -29.78 -3.84
CA VAL A 392 18.55 -29.95 -4.62
C VAL A 392 17.28 -29.91 -3.75
N LYS A 393 17.34 -30.43 -2.52
CA LYS A 393 16.20 -30.40 -1.58
C LYS A 393 15.98 -28.98 -1.05
N ILE A 394 17.06 -28.25 -0.79
CA ILE A 394 17.02 -26.85 -0.38
C ILE A 394 16.43 -25.98 -1.50
N GLN A 395 16.89 -26.15 -2.74
CA GLN A 395 16.33 -25.44 -3.91
C GLN A 395 14.83 -25.74 -4.13
N ARG A 396 14.42 -27.01 -4.00
CA ARG A 396 13.00 -27.40 -4.13
C ARG A 396 12.13 -26.83 -3.00
N LYS A 397 12.64 -26.76 -1.76
CA LYS A 397 11.95 -26.16 -0.61
C LYS A 397 11.80 -24.65 -0.79
N MET A 398 12.83 -23.97 -1.28
CA MET A 398 12.81 -22.55 -1.66
C MET A 398 11.76 -22.22 -2.72
N LEU A 399 11.72 -22.98 -3.82
CA LEU A 399 10.72 -22.79 -4.88
C LEU A 399 9.29 -22.97 -4.35
N ARG A 400 9.06 -23.97 -3.50
CA ARG A 400 7.75 -24.22 -2.89
C ARG A 400 7.33 -23.11 -1.91
N GLN A 401 8.27 -22.54 -1.16
CA GLN A 401 7.99 -21.39 -0.29
C GLN A 401 7.66 -20.14 -1.10
N LYS A 402 8.37 -19.90 -2.21
CA LYS A 402 8.08 -18.79 -3.13
C LYS A 402 6.67 -18.90 -3.73
N GLU A 403 6.32 -20.08 -4.25
CA GLU A 403 5.00 -20.36 -4.82
C GLU A 403 3.88 -20.18 -3.78
N LYS A 404 4.11 -20.59 -2.53
CA LYS A 404 3.15 -20.40 -1.43
C LYS A 404 2.97 -18.92 -1.05
N ALA A 405 4.04 -18.13 -1.09
CA ALA A 405 3.97 -16.69 -0.83
C ALA A 405 3.22 -15.95 -1.94
N GLU A 406 3.47 -16.31 -3.20
CA GLU A 406 2.79 -15.77 -4.37
C GLU A 406 1.30 -16.12 -4.38
N ALA A 407 0.95 -17.38 -4.09
CA ALA A 407 -0.44 -17.81 -3.94
C ALA A 407 -1.18 -17.08 -2.80
N LYS A 408 -0.48 -16.71 -1.72
CA LYS A 408 -1.06 -15.95 -0.60
C LYS A 408 -1.31 -14.49 -1.00
N LEU A 409 -0.40 -13.88 -1.76
CA LEU A 409 -0.58 -12.53 -2.31
C LEU A 409 -1.78 -12.50 -3.27
N GLU A 410 -1.85 -13.47 -4.17
CA GLU A 410 -2.93 -13.64 -5.15
C GLU A 410 -4.28 -13.86 -4.47
N ALA A 411 -4.34 -14.72 -3.46
CA ALA A 411 -5.55 -14.92 -2.65
C ALA A 411 -5.97 -13.64 -1.88
N GLY A 412 -5.00 -12.82 -1.46
CA GLY A 412 -5.26 -11.51 -0.86
C GLY A 412 -5.87 -10.52 -1.86
N TYR A 413 -5.32 -10.47 -3.07
CA TYR A 413 -5.85 -9.64 -4.16
C TYR A 413 -7.26 -10.07 -4.56
N GLN A 414 -7.48 -11.37 -4.76
CA GLN A 414 -8.80 -11.92 -5.08
C GLN A 414 -9.82 -11.68 -3.96
N LYS A 415 -9.40 -11.71 -2.70
CA LYS A 415 -10.28 -11.40 -1.57
C LYS A 415 -10.66 -9.93 -1.52
N ALA A 416 -9.72 -9.02 -1.78
CA ALA A 416 -9.97 -7.58 -1.86
C ALA A 416 -10.90 -7.24 -3.05
N VAL A 417 -10.73 -7.92 -4.19
CA VAL A 417 -11.62 -7.79 -5.35
C VAL A 417 -13.02 -8.40 -5.08
N ALA A 418 -13.10 -9.44 -4.25
CA ALA A 418 -14.34 -10.12 -3.88
C ALA A 418 -15.06 -9.53 -2.65
N GLU A 419 -14.56 -8.42 -2.08
CA GLU A 419 -15.34 -7.67 -1.09
C GLU A 419 -16.58 -7.11 -1.80
N LYS A 420 -17.70 -7.81 -1.56
CA LYS A 420 -18.99 -7.58 -2.22
C LYS A 420 -19.37 -6.11 -2.12
N SER A 421 -19.54 -5.47 -3.28
CA SER A 421 -19.93 -4.07 -3.38
C SER A 421 -21.36 -3.87 -2.84
N VAL A 422 -21.69 -2.64 -2.42
CA VAL A 422 -23.06 -2.24 -2.03
C VAL A 422 -24.08 -2.64 -3.10
N PHE A 423 -23.67 -2.68 -4.37
CA PHE A 423 -24.47 -3.12 -5.50
C PHE A 423 -24.73 -4.63 -5.56
N ASP A 424 -23.78 -5.48 -5.12
CA ASP A 424 -24.03 -6.91 -4.97
C ASP A 424 -25.04 -7.19 -3.85
N PHE A 425 -25.02 -6.37 -2.80
CA PHE A 425 -26.02 -6.44 -1.72
C PHE A 425 -27.41 -5.98 -2.20
N LEU A 426 -27.49 -4.92 -3.01
CA LEU A 426 -28.73 -4.48 -3.68
C LEU A 426 -29.26 -5.55 -4.63
N ASN A 427 -28.38 -6.19 -5.40
CA ASN A 427 -28.71 -7.27 -6.31
C ASN A 427 -29.22 -8.51 -5.56
N ASP A 428 -28.58 -8.89 -4.45
CA ASP A 428 -28.96 -10.07 -3.66
C ASP A 428 -30.23 -9.85 -2.80
N GLN A 429 -30.48 -8.64 -2.28
CA GLN A 429 -31.58 -8.39 -1.31
C GLN A 429 -32.81 -7.70 -1.89
N ILE A 430 -32.69 -6.89 -2.95
CA ILE A 430 -33.79 -6.06 -3.44
C ILE A 430 -34.36 -6.58 -4.76
N PHE A 431 -33.51 -7.01 -5.70
CA PHE A 431 -33.98 -7.46 -7.02
C PHE A 431 -34.42 -8.94 -7.06
N THR A 432 -33.95 -9.79 -6.15
CA THR A 432 -34.37 -11.21 -6.10
C THR A 432 -35.72 -11.46 -5.42
N LYS A 433 -36.30 -10.47 -4.71
CA LYS A 433 -37.55 -10.63 -3.94
C LYS A 433 -38.81 -10.05 -4.57
N LYS A 434 -38.73 -9.34 -5.70
CA LYS A 434 -39.93 -8.76 -6.35
C LYS A 434 -39.86 -8.79 -7.87
N HIS A 435 -39.99 -9.97 -8.48
CA HIS A 435 -40.67 -10.12 -9.78
C HIS A 435 -41.27 -11.52 -9.92
N GLY A 436 -42.59 -11.60 -9.74
CA GLY A 436 -43.47 -12.62 -10.34
C GLY A 436 -44.70 -11.85 -10.83
N LYS A 437 -45.31 -12.07 -12.00
CA LYS A 437 -45.39 -13.17 -12.99
C LYS A 437 -45.41 -12.51 -14.41
N VAL A 438 -45.16 -13.19 -15.54
CA VAL A 438 -46.07 -14.10 -16.28
C VAL A 438 -45.34 -14.71 -17.51
N HIS A 439 -45.51 -16.04 -17.74
CA HIS A 439 -45.21 -16.92 -18.91
C HIS A 439 -43.78 -16.93 -19.53
N ASP A 440 -43.10 -18.03 -19.84
CA ASP A 440 -43.46 -19.42 -20.11
C ASP A 440 -42.35 -20.39 -19.63
N LYS A 441 -42.70 -21.67 -19.42
CA LYS A 441 -41.81 -22.77 -18.99
C LYS A 441 -41.35 -23.60 -20.22
N PRO A 442 -40.21 -24.35 -20.17
CA PRO A 442 -40.10 -25.58 -19.36
C PRO A 442 -38.81 -25.65 -18.52
N ASP A 443 -38.98 -25.80 -17.21
CA ASP A 443 -38.58 -26.98 -16.42
C ASP A 443 -37.09 -27.08 -16.05
N SER A 444 -36.75 -26.53 -14.88
CA SER A 444 -36.03 -27.30 -13.87
C SER A 444 -36.44 -26.86 -12.47
N LYS A 445 -36.95 -27.80 -11.66
CA LYS A 445 -37.38 -27.59 -10.28
C LYS A 445 -36.15 -27.34 -9.40
N CYS A 446 -36.13 -26.23 -8.67
CA CYS A 446 -35.50 -26.18 -7.36
C CYS A 446 -36.42 -25.49 -6.35
N LYS A 447 -37.24 -26.31 -5.70
CA LYS A 447 -37.85 -25.97 -4.41
C LYS A 447 -36.71 -25.90 -3.39
N SER A 448 -36.58 -24.82 -2.64
CA SER A 448 -35.70 -24.77 -1.48
C SER A 448 -36.11 -25.87 -0.49
N ARG A 449 -35.38 -26.98 -0.51
CA ARG A 449 -35.56 -28.16 0.34
C ARG A 449 -35.09 -27.84 1.78
N PRO A 450 -35.73 -28.40 2.83
CA PRO A 450 -35.23 -28.29 4.19
C PRO A 450 -33.84 -28.94 4.31
N LYS A 451 -32.93 -28.34 5.09
CA LYS A 451 -31.51 -28.74 5.27
C LYS A 451 -31.24 -30.23 5.57
N GLY A 452 -32.27 -31.01 5.94
CA GLY A 452 -32.16 -32.47 6.09
C GLY A 452 -32.09 -33.27 4.78
N GLN A 453 -32.40 -32.67 3.63
CA GLN A 453 -32.28 -33.34 2.32
C GLN A 453 -30.87 -33.24 1.73
N ASP A 454 -30.09 -32.23 2.12
CA ASP A 454 -28.72 -32.01 1.66
C ASP A 454 -27.73 -33.12 2.10
N LEU A 455 -28.05 -33.84 3.19
CA LEU A 455 -27.26 -34.99 3.66
C LEU A 455 -27.63 -36.29 2.93
N LYS A 456 -28.86 -36.41 2.42
CA LYS A 456 -29.31 -37.59 1.69
C LYS A 456 -28.73 -37.67 0.29
N ASP A 457 -28.46 -36.51 -0.31
CA ASP A 457 -27.92 -36.41 -1.67
C ASP A 457 -26.38 -36.64 -1.72
N LYS A 458 -25.71 -36.68 -0.56
CA LYS A 458 -24.25 -36.87 -0.46
C LYS A 458 -23.84 -38.35 -0.49
N SER A 459 -22.74 -38.67 -1.16
CA SER A 459 -22.12 -40.01 -1.17
C SER A 459 -21.60 -40.42 0.22
N ASP A 460 -21.43 -41.71 0.50
CA ASP A 460 -20.92 -42.23 1.78
C ASP A 460 -19.53 -41.67 2.14
N LYS A 461 -18.67 -41.48 1.13
CA LYS A 461 -17.37 -40.79 1.30
C LYS A 461 -17.58 -39.33 1.70
N GLY A 462 -18.57 -38.66 1.11
CA GLY A 462 -18.96 -37.29 1.45
C GLY A 462 -19.48 -37.17 2.89
N LEU A 463 -20.31 -38.11 3.34
CA LEU A 463 -20.76 -38.17 4.74
C LEU A 463 -19.60 -38.39 5.72
N SER A 464 -18.57 -39.14 5.33
CA SER A 464 -17.37 -39.34 6.15
C SER A 464 -16.54 -38.05 6.27
N VAL A 465 -16.31 -37.36 5.15
CA VAL A 465 -15.61 -36.06 5.13
C VAL A 465 -16.37 -35.02 5.94
N GLU A 466 -17.69 -34.94 5.82
CA GLU A 466 -18.49 -34.01 6.62
C GLU A 466 -18.48 -34.36 8.12
N SER A 467 -18.44 -35.65 8.47
CA SER A 467 -18.26 -36.05 9.86
C SER A 467 -16.93 -35.56 10.42
N LEU A 468 -15.83 -35.67 9.65
CA LEU A 468 -14.52 -35.14 10.04
C LEU A 468 -14.55 -33.61 10.19
N GLN A 469 -15.15 -32.88 9.25
CA GLN A 469 -15.28 -31.43 9.33
C GLN A 469 -16.11 -30.98 10.55
N VAL A 470 -17.20 -31.69 10.87
CA VAL A 470 -18.03 -31.38 12.04
C VAL A 470 -17.27 -31.65 13.34
N THR A 471 -16.54 -32.77 13.44
CA THR A 471 -15.72 -33.08 14.62
C THR A 471 -14.56 -32.12 14.82
N GLU A 472 -13.89 -31.70 13.74
CA GLU A 472 -12.86 -30.68 13.79
C GLU A 472 -13.45 -29.32 14.21
N GLY A 473 -14.62 -28.97 13.68
CA GLY A 473 -15.38 -27.78 14.07
C GLY A 473 -15.74 -27.77 15.56
N ILE A 474 -16.15 -28.91 16.12
CA ILE A 474 -16.41 -29.06 17.56
C ILE A 474 -15.11 -28.82 18.35
N ARG A 475 -14.00 -29.48 17.99
CA ARG A 475 -12.70 -29.30 18.66
C ARG A 475 -12.20 -27.86 18.60
N LYS A 476 -12.45 -27.16 17.49
CA LYS A 476 -12.08 -25.75 17.34
C LYS A 476 -12.91 -24.85 18.26
N ALA A 477 -14.22 -25.05 18.31
CA ALA A 477 -15.11 -24.30 19.21
C ALA A 477 -14.81 -24.58 20.69
N GLU A 478 -14.47 -25.82 21.05
CA GLU A 478 -14.06 -26.19 22.42
C GLU A 478 -12.75 -25.52 22.83
N ARG A 479 -11.75 -25.44 21.93
CA ARG A 479 -10.52 -24.69 22.18
C ARG A 479 -10.77 -23.20 22.37
N GLU A 480 -11.66 -22.61 21.57
CA GLU A 480 -12.02 -21.19 21.69
C GLU A 480 -12.73 -20.91 23.02
N ILE A 481 -13.61 -21.80 23.49
CA ILE A 481 -14.23 -21.68 24.82
C ILE A 481 -13.17 -21.72 25.92
N SER A 482 -12.19 -22.63 25.84
CA SER A 482 -11.09 -22.68 26.80
C SER A 482 -10.29 -21.37 26.82
N ARG A 483 -10.00 -20.80 25.65
CA ARG A 483 -9.31 -19.50 25.51
C ARG A 483 -10.12 -18.34 26.11
N LEU A 484 -11.41 -18.27 25.79
CA LEU A 484 -12.31 -17.25 26.32
C LEU A 484 -12.50 -17.38 27.85
N ASN A 485 -12.55 -18.61 28.38
CA ASN A 485 -12.58 -18.86 29.83
C ASN A 485 -11.30 -18.39 30.54
N GLN A 486 -10.13 -18.59 29.91
CA GLN A 486 -8.87 -18.09 30.46
C GLN A 486 -8.82 -16.56 30.47
N SER A 487 -9.34 -15.91 29.42
CA SER A 487 -9.51 -14.45 29.38
C SER A 487 -10.49 -13.95 30.45
N LEU A 488 -11.61 -14.65 30.67
CA LEU A 488 -12.52 -14.34 31.76
C LEU A 488 -11.84 -14.44 33.12
N LEU A 489 -10.98 -15.45 33.33
CA LEU A 489 -10.24 -15.63 34.58
C LEU A 489 -9.26 -14.48 34.84
N ARG A 490 -8.57 -14.00 33.81
CA ARG A 490 -7.63 -12.86 33.88
C ARG A 490 -8.33 -11.52 34.14
N ASN A 491 -9.57 -11.36 33.65
CA ASN A 491 -10.28 -10.07 33.65
C ASN A 491 -11.48 -9.98 34.62
N LYS A 492 -11.56 -10.85 35.64
CA LYS A 492 -12.72 -10.91 36.56
C LYS A 492 -13.01 -9.60 37.30
N ASP A 493 -11.97 -8.87 37.70
CA ASP A 493 -12.10 -7.75 38.64
C ASP A 493 -11.86 -6.37 38.01
N LYS A 494 -11.45 -6.31 36.75
CA LYS A 494 -11.00 -5.06 36.09
C LYS A 494 -12.10 -4.40 35.26
N ASP A 495 -12.87 -5.17 34.48
CA ASP A 495 -13.85 -4.60 33.53
C ASP A 495 -15.16 -5.40 33.42
N ARG A 496 -16.22 -4.89 34.07
CA ARG A 496 -17.57 -5.50 34.05
C ARG A 496 -18.17 -5.60 32.65
N VAL A 497 -17.94 -4.60 31.80
CA VAL A 497 -18.48 -4.54 30.43
C VAL A 497 -17.78 -5.56 29.53
N MET A 498 -16.46 -5.67 29.62
CA MET A 498 -15.64 -6.63 28.88
C MET A 498 -15.99 -8.06 29.30
N HIS A 499 -16.10 -8.31 30.61
CA HIS A 499 -16.53 -9.58 31.17
C HIS A 499 -17.92 -10.01 30.68
N SER A 500 -18.88 -9.09 30.53
CA SER A 500 -20.20 -9.39 29.96
C SER A 500 -20.12 -9.79 28.48
N ARG A 501 -19.30 -9.10 27.68
CA ARG A 501 -19.12 -9.40 26.25
C ARG A 501 -18.44 -10.76 26.04
N VAL A 502 -17.41 -11.07 26.82
CA VAL A 502 -16.72 -12.37 26.73
C VAL A 502 -17.64 -13.51 27.16
N LYS A 503 -18.48 -13.32 28.20
CA LYS A 503 -19.51 -14.29 28.58
C LYS A 503 -20.52 -14.56 27.45
N GLN A 504 -20.97 -13.51 26.76
CA GLN A 504 -21.87 -13.67 25.61
C GLN A 504 -21.21 -14.50 24.50
N LYS A 505 -19.93 -14.22 24.17
CA LYS A 505 -19.18 -15.01 23.18
C LYS A 505 -19.06 -16.49 23.57
N ILE A 506 -18.87 -16.80 24.85
CA ILE A 506 -18.85 -18.19 25.34
C ILE A 506 -20.21 -18.86 25.14
N GLU A 507 -21.31 -18.16 25.41
CA GLU A 507 -22.65 -18.69 25.17
C GLU A 507 -22.91 -18.96 23.68
N GLU A 508 -22.42 -18.07 22.80
CA GLU A 508 -22.48 -18.25 21.34
C GLU A 508 -21.68 -19.48 20.90
N GLN A 509 -20.48 -19.69 21.43
CA GLN A 509 -19.68 -20.90 21.14
C GLN A 509 -20.35 -22.17 21.67
N HIS A 510 -20.98 -22.14 22.85
CA HIS A 510 -21.77 -23.28 23.34
C HIS A 510 -22.98 -23.58 22.43
N LYS A 511 -23.67 -22.55 21.92
CA LYS A 511 -24.76 -22.72 20.95
C LYS A 511 -24.24 -23.35 19.65
N LEU A 512 -23.08 -22.92 19.16
CA LEU A 512 -22.44 -23.50 17.98
C LEU A 512 -22.09 -24.98 18.20
N ILE A 513 -21.50 -25.34 19.34
CA ILE A 513 -21.22 -26.74 19.68
C ILE A 513 -22.50 -27.58 19.69
N ASN A 514 -23.59 -27.07 20.26
CA ASN A 514 -24.86 -27.79 20.26
C ASN A 514 -25.41 -28.01 18.85
N GLN A 515 -25.27 -27.02 17.96
CA GLN A 515 -25.64 -27.15 16.55
C GLN A 515 -24.76 -28.19 15.85
N LEU A 516 -23.44 -28.15 16.03
CA LEU A 516 -22.52 -29.11 15.45
C LEU A 516 -22.75 -30.54 15.97
N LYS A 517 -22.99 -30.72 17.28
CA LYS A 517 -23.37 -32.01 17.88
C LYS A 517 -24.72 -32.52 17.37
N SER A 518 -25.68 -31.63 17.09
CA SER A 518 -26.94 -32.02 16.45
C SER A 518 -26.73 -32.51 15.01
N ARG A 519 -25.84 -31.85 14.26
CA ARG A 519 -25.46 -32.23 12.90
C ARG A 519 -24.69 -33.56 12.89
N GLU A 520 -23.78 -33.75 13.83
CA GLU A 520 -23.03 -35.01 14.01
C GLU A 520 -23.99 -36.19 14.25
N ARG A 521 -24.97 -36.03 15.15
CA ARG A 521 -26.01 -37.05 15.37
C ARG A 521 -26.82 -37.36 14.11
N HIS A 522 -27.15 -36.34 13.32
CA HIS A 522 -27.88 -36.54 12.07
C HIS A 522 -27.02 -37.26 11.01
N ILE A 523 -25.74 -36.91 10.87
CA ILE A 523 -24.80 -37.61 9.98
C ILE A 523 -24.63 -39.06 10.43
N HIS A 524 -24.46 -39.30 11.73
CA HIS A 524 -24.32 -40.64 12.29
C HIS A 524 -25.58 -41.49 12.06
N SER A 525 -26.77 -40.93 12.29
CA SER A 525 -28.04 -41.62 12.03
C SER A 525 -28.19 -42.00 10.54
N GLU A 526 -27.78 -41.11 9.62
CA GLU A 526 -27.82 -41.38 8.18
C GLU A 526 -26.80 -42.47 7.79
N GLN A 527 -25.58 -42.44 8.32
CA GLN A 527 -24.58 -43.49 8.11
C GLN A 527 -25.07 -44.86 8.62
N GLN A 528 -25.72 -44.91 9.79
CA GLN A 528 -26.29 -46.15 10.33
C GLN A 528 -27.46 -46.65 9.46
N HIS A 529 -28.32 -45.74 8.98
CA HIS A 529 -29.41 -46.08 8.07
C HIS A 529 -28.88 -46.69 6.76
N ARG A 530 -27.81 -46.13 6.18
CA ARG A 530 -27.17 -46.69 4.97
C ARG A 530 -26.50 -48.04 5.21
N LYS A 531 -25.77 -48.19 6.32
CA LYS A 531 -25.18 -49.49 6.72
C LYS A 531 -26.25 -50.55 6.98
N GLY A 532 -27.41 -50.16 7.52
CA GLY A 532 -28.56 -51.04 7.70
C GLY A 532 -29.17 -51.50 6.37
N ASN A 533 -29.37 -50.56 5.44
CA ASN A 533 -29.87 -50.87 4.10
C ASN A 533 -28.89 -51.71 3.28
N ASP A 534 -27.59 -51.48 3.39
CA ASP A 534 -26.58 -52.28 2.66
C ASP A 534 -26.60 -53.74 3.11
N LYS A 535 -26.72 -53.98 4.42
CA LYS A 535 -26.90 -55.34 4.98
C LYS A 535 -28.18 -56.02 4.48
N LEU A 536 -29.24 -55.26 4.19
CA LEU A 536 -30.50 -55.77 3.64
C LEU A 536 -30.45 -56.04 2.12
N ARG A 537 -29.44 -55.53 1.40
CA ARG A 537 -29.27 -55.76 -0.06
C ARG A 537 -28.38 -56.96 -0.39
N ILE A 538 -27.69 -57.52 0.61
CA ILE A 538 -26.75 -58.65 0.45
C ILE A 538 -27.45 -60.01 0.62
N PHE A 539 -28.74 -60.01 1.00
CA PHE A 539 -29.63 -61.18 0.96
C PHE A 539 -30.59 -61.07 -0.23
#